data_AF-A0A2A4FBF2-F1
#
_entry.id   AF-A0A2A4FBF2-F1
#
_cell.length_a   1.000
_cell.length_b   1.000
_cell.length_c   1.000
_cell.angle_alpha   90.00
_cell.angle_beta   90.00
_cell.angle_gamma   90.00
#
_symmetry.space_group_name_H-M   'P 1'
#
loop_
_entity.id
_entity.type
_entity.pdbx_description
1 polymer ?
#
loop_
_entity_poly.entity_id
_entity_poly.type
_entity_poly.pdbx_seq_one_letter_code
_entity_poly.pdbx_strand_id
1 'polypeptide(L)'
;MTLEVAPHDGGPTPDEIKSARLRGRRTQAQVAALLGVKERQVQRWEAGQAPMPIAAWLLLRRSWGYRYPSDFAPAPGPMTRGWDAQRDRQRDTIENGDVVELQPVYGPLLRATVCLDRMHDGLVDEDGYGAFVTEFVGAAGAGGEYRGFFIPERVTFARANVIHLEQRTPRAATRAPGA
;
A
#
# COMPACT_ATOMS: atom_id res chain seq x y z
N MET A 1 -30.46 13.62 -29.47
CA MET A 1 -29.71 13.02 -30.60
C MET A 1 -28.51 13.93 -30.79
N THR A 2 -27.26 13.53 -30.53
CA THR A 2 -26.59 12.29 -30.94
C THR A 2 -25.44 12.04 -29.96
N LEU A 3 -25.38 10.87 -29.32
CA LEU A 3 -24.15 10.39 -28.69
C LEU A 3 -23.97 8.95 -29.17
N GLU A 4 -23.62 8.82 -30.45
CA GLU A 4 -22.90 7.63 -30.88
C GLU A 4 -21.44 7.82 -30.52
N VAL A 5 -20.99 7.11 -29.49
CA VAL A 5 -19.60 6.68 -29.38
C VAL A 5 -19.64 5.21 -28.99
N ALA A 6 -19.50 4.34 -29.99
CA ALA A 6 -19.08 2.96 -29.83
C ALA A 6 -17.97 2.70 -30.86
N PRO A 7 -16.99 1.80 -30.62
CA PRO A 7 -16.69 1.02 -29.42
C PRO A 7 -15.40 1.53 -28.74
N HIS A 8 -15.36 1.48 -27.41
CA HIS A 8 -14.12 1.73 -26.67
C HIS A 8 -13.20 0.52 -26.84
N ASP A 9 -12.06 0.67 -27.51
CA ASP A 9 -11.02 -0.36 -27.66
C ASP A 9 -10.46 -0.75 -26.29
N GLY A 10 -11.19 -1.57 -25.54
CA GLY A 10 -10.79 -2.29 -24.33
C GLY A 10 -10.31 -1.48 -23.11
N GLY A 11 -10.06 -0.19 -23.24
CA GLY A 11 -9.49 0.68 -22.21
C GLY A 11 -10.50 1.11 -21.12
N PRO A 12 -10.11 1.99 -20.20
CA PRO A 12 -11.02 2.70 -19.31
C PRO A 12 -11.54 3.99 -19.93
N THR A 13 -12.74 4.39 -19.53
CA THR A 13 -13.28 5.72 -19.79
C THR A 13 -12.54 6.80 -18.98
N PRO A 14 -12.54 8.07 -19.42
CA PRO A 14 -11.92 9.18 -18.66
C PRO A 14 -12.41 9.27 -17.21
N ASP A 15 -13.72 9.06 -17.00
CA ASP A 15 -14.33 9.07 -15.68
C ASP A 15 -13.90 7.89 -14.81
N GLU A 16 -13.71 6.70 -15.39
CA GLU A 16 -13.14 5.56 -14.66
C GLU A 16 -11.70 5.83 -14.23
N ILE A 17 -10.89 6.43 -15.10
CA ILE A 17 -9.51 6.82 -14.78
C ILE A 17 -9.49 7.80 -13.62
N LYS A 18 -10.27 8.89 -13.73
CA LYS A 18 -10.36 9.94 -12.72
C LYS A 18 -10.92 9.40 -11.40
N SER A 19 -12.00 8.65 -11.45
CA SER A 19 -12.63 8.05 -10.27
C SER A 19 -11.68 7.10 -9.56
N ALA A 20 -10.94 6.29 -10.31
CA ALA A 20 -10.03 5.34 -9.72
C ALA A 20 -8.74 6.01 -9.18
N ARG A 21 -8.26 7.10 -9.80
CA ARG A 21 -7.24 7.98 -9.19
C ARG A 21 -7.73 8.59 -7.88
N LEU A 22 -8.94 9.12 -7.86
CA LEU A 22 -9.54 9.76 -6.66
C LEU A 22 -9.77 8.74 -5.53
N ARG A 23 -10.26 7.53 -5.85
CA ARG A 23 -10.33 6.41 -4.88
C ARG A 23 -8.95 6.03 -4.35
N GLY A 24 -7.95 6.03 -5.23
CA GLY A 24 -6.55 5.85 -4.85
C GLY A 24 -5.95 7.01 -4.07
N ARG A 25 -6.65 8.14 -3.90
CA ARG A 25 -6.19 9.41 -3.30
C ARG A 25 -4.89 9.95 -3.91
N ARG A 26 -4.70 9.74 -5.22
CA ARG A 26 -3.48 10.13 -5.93
C ARG A 26 -3.65 11.42 -6.75
N THR A 27 -2.57 12.17 -6.89
CA THR A 27 -2.49 13.28 -7.85
C THR A 27 -2.22 12.75 -9.25
N GLN A 28 -2.46 13.56 -10.28
CA GLN A 28 -2.14 13.19 -11.65
C GLN A 28 -0.62 12.97 -11.84
N ALA A 29 0.21 13.76 -11.14
CA ALA A 29 1.67 13.58 -11.10
C ALA A 29 2.08 12.22 -10.52
N GLN A 30 1.46 11.79 -9.42
CA GLN A 30 1.73 10.49 -8.81
C GLN A 30 1.32 9.32 -9.73
N VAL A 31 0.16 9.43 -10.38
CA VAL A 31 -0.26 8.44 -11.40
C VAL A 31 0.73 8.39 -12.56
N ALA A 32 1.24 9.55 -12.99
CA ALA A 32 2.19 9.63 -14.09
C ALA A 32 3.52 8.95 -13.74
N ALA A 33 4.06 9.21 -12.54
CA ALA A 33 5.26 8.57 -12.05
C ALA A 33 5.11 7.04 -11.97
N LEU A 34 3.96 6.56 -11.45
CA LEU A 34 3.64 5.15 -11.32
C LEU A 34 3.53 4.42 -12.68
N LEU A 35 3.09 5.13 -13.71
CA LEU A 35 2.96 4.59 -15.06
C LEU A 35 4.18 4.86 -15.95
N GLY A 36 5.21 5.56 -15.45
CA GLY A 36 6.37 5.95 -16.25
C GLY A 36 6.03 6.92 -17.39
N VAL A 37 4.99 7.74 -17.23
CA VAL A 37 4.54 8.72 -18.24
C VAL A 37 4.63 10.16 -17.73
N LYS A 38 4.41 11.13 -18.61
CA LYS A 38 4.35 12.55 -18.23
C LYS A 38 2.98 12.90 -17.65
N GLU A 39 2.92 13.82 -16.69
CA GLU A 39 1.65 14.27 -16.07
C GLU A 39 0.63 14.76 -17.10
N ARG A 40 1.08 15.51 -18.11
CA ARG A 40 0.23 15.99 -19.22
C ARG A 40 -0.49 14.84 -19.94
N GLN A 41 0.11 13.65 -19.99
CA GLN A 41 -0.52 12.48 -20.59
C GLN A 41 -1.72 12.01 -19.75
N VAL A 42 -1.57 11.98 -18.42
CA VAL A 42 -2.66 11.65 -17.49
C VAL A 42 -3.79 12.68 -17.56
N GLN A 43 -3.46 13.97 -17.66
CA GLN A 43 -4.45 15.04 -17.86
C GLN A 43 -5.27 14.82 -19.14
N ARG A 44 -4.60 14.48 -20.26
CA ARG A 44 -5.29 14.20 -21.52
C ARG A 44 -6.19 12.98 -21.44
N TRP A 45 -5.76 11.93 -20.73
CA TRP A 45 -6.58 10.74 -20.49
C TRP A 45 -7.83 11.06 -19.67
N GLU A 46 -7.69 11.76 -18.53
CA GLU A 46 -8.82 12.15 -17.68
C GLU A 46 -9.76 13.17 -18.34
N ALA A 47 -9.26 13.95 -19.31
CA ALA A 47 -10.06 14.90 -20.09
C ALA A 47 -10.69 14.28 -21.35
N GLY A 48 -10.46 12.99 -21.64
CA GLY A 48 -10.94 12.34 -22.88
C GLY A 48 -10.26 12.82 -24.16
N GLN A 49 -9.17 13.57 -24.05
CA GLN A 49 -8.39 14.11 -25.18
C GLN A 49 -7.40 13.09 -25.77
N ALA A 50 -7.23 11.95 -25.10
CA ALA A 50 -6.49 10.79 -25.60
C ALA A 50 -7.04 9.52 -24.91
N PRO A 51 -7.11 8.38 -25.61
CA PRO A 51 -7.43 7.12 -24.96
C PRO A 51 -6.27 6.66 -24.07
N MET A 52 -6.59 6.06 -22.93
CA MET A 52 -5.61 5.39 -22.09
C MET A 52 -5.38 3.96 -22.61
N PRO A 53 -4.12 3.55 -22.89
CA PRO A 53 -3.85 2.17 -23.29
C PRO A 53 -4.30 1.17 -22.22
N ILE A 54 -4.90 0.05 -22.63
CA ILE A 54 -5.38 -0.99 -21.70
C ILE A 54 -4.25 -1.54 -20.81
N ALA A 55 -3.03 -1.67 -21.32
CA ALA A 55 -1.87 -2.08 -20.52
C ALA A 55 -1.57 -1.09 -19.38
N ALA A 56 -1.65 0.22 -19.66
CA ALA A 56 -1.48 1.24 -18.64
C ALA A 56 -2.64 1.22 -17.63
N TRP A 57 -3.86 0.93 -18.07
CA TRP A 57 -5.01 0.78 -17.17
C TRP A 57 -4.91 -0.44 -16.27
N LEU A 58 -4.51 -1.59 -16.82
CA LEU A 58 -4.27 -2.80 -16.05
C LEU A 58 -3.12 -2.63 -15.06
N LEU A 59 -2.04 -1.96 -15.48
CA LEU A 59 -0.95 -1.58 -14.59
C LEU A 59 -1.49 -0.69 -13.47
N LEU A 60 -2.19 0.39 -13.81
CA LEU A 60 -2.77 1.33 -12.83
C LEU A 60 -3.70 0.62 -11.83
N ARG A 61 -4.58 -0.26 -12.30
CA ARG A 61 -5.46 -1.09 -11.45
C ARG A 61 -4.67 -2.06 -10.58
N ARG A 62 -3.63 -2.71 -11.13
CA ARG A 62 -2.75 -3.61 -10.38
C ARG A 62 -2.00 -2.84 -9.31
N SER A 63 -1.49 -1.66 -9.61
CA SER A 63 -0.78 -0.79 -8.68
C SER A 63 -1.69 -0.18 -7.62
N TRP A 64 -2.98 -0.01 -7.88
CA TRP A 64 -3.93 0.56 -6.90
C TRP A 64 -4.37 -0.41 -5.80
N GLY A 65 -4.16 -1.71 -5.98
CA GLY A 65 -4.22 -2.68 -4.87
C GLY A 65 -3.01 -2.63 -3.94
N TYR A 66 -2.07 -1.71 -4.19
CA TYR A 66 -0.81 -1.57 -3.47
C TYR A 66 -0.65 -0.09 -3.06
N ARG A 67 -0.54 0.14 -1.75
CA ARG A 67 0.03 1.40 -1.27
C ARG A 67 1.54 1.33 -1.41
N TYR A 68 2.17 2.45 -1.74
CA TYR A 68 3.62 2.57 -1.88
C TYR A 68 4.21 3.34 -0.70
N PRO A 69 5.54 3.28 -0.46
CA PRO A 69 6.18 4.08 0.58
C PRO A 69 5.83 5.59 0.52
N SER A 70 5.66 6.13 -0.68
CA SER A 70 5.27 7.54 -0.90
C SER A 70 3.86 7.89 -0.42
N ASP A 71 3.00 6.90 -0.19
CA ASP A 71 1.65 7.09 0.34
C ASP A 71 1.64 7.22 1.88
N PHE A 72 2.80 6.99 2.53
CA PHE A 72 2.99 7.09 3.96
C PHE A 72 3.89 8.27 4.33
N ALA A 73 3.55 8.95 5.42
CA ALA A 73 4.42 9.97 5.98
C ALA A 73 5.73 9.33 6.49
N PRO A 74 6.85 10.05 6.48
CA PRO A 74 8.01 9.64 7.26
C PRO A 74 7.63 9.63 8.75
N ALA A 75 8.21 8.71 9.51
CA ALA A 75 8.03 8.67 10.95
C ALA A 75 8.50 10.01 11.56
N PRO A 76 7.76 10.60 12.51
CA PRO A 76 8.06 11.92 13.07
C PRO A 76 9.32 11.94 13.95
N GLY A 77 9.95 10.78 14.18
CA GLY A 77 11.14 10.61 14.99
C GLY A 77 11.77 9.23 14.74
N PRO A 78 12.78 8.83 15.54
CA PRO A 78 13.35 7.49 15.44
C PRO A 78 12.26 6.44 15.65
N MET A 79 12.28 5.39 14.82
CA MET A 79 11.36 4.26 14.93
C MET A 79 11.37 3.70 16.36
N THR A 80 10.21 3.71 16.99
CA THR A 80 10.04 3.14 18.33
C THR A 80 9.89 1.62 18.25
N ARG A 81 10.36 0.90 19.27
CA ARG A 81 10.22 -0.56 19.35
C ARG A 81 9.54 -0.94 20.65
N GLY A 82 8.50 -1.76 20.56
CA GLY A 82 8.02 -2.52 21.71
C GLY A 82 9.08 -3.55 22.09
N TRP A 83 9.52 -3.57 23.35
CA TRP A 83 10.50 -4.52 23.85
C TRP A 83 9.93 -5.31 25.02
N ASP A 84 9.75 -6.60 24.81
CA ASP A 84 9.44 -7.60 25.81
C ASP A 84 10.67 -8.51 26.00
N ALA A 85 11.35 -8.35 27.13
CA ALA A 85 12.58 -9.09 27.43
C ALA A 85 12.40 -10.62 27.53
N GLN A 86 11.17 -11.12 27.70
CA GLN A 86 10.86 -12.55 27.73
C GLN A 86 10.63 -13.14 26.33
N ARG A 87 10.34 -12.28 25.36
CA ARG A 87 9.81 -12.68 24.05
C ARG A 87 10.70 -12.25 22.90
N ASP A 88 11.25 -11.06 22.97
CA ASP A 88 11.87 -10.37 21.84
C ASP A 88 13.37 -10.70 21.74
N ARG A 89 13.87 -10.74 20.51
CA ARG A 89 15.31 -10.91 20.24
C ARG A 89 15.90 -9.58 19.80
N GLN A 90 17.09 -9.24 20.30
CA GLN A 90 17.73 -8.00 19.90
C GLN A 90 18.12 -8.08 18.42
N ARG A 91 17.44 -7.30 17.57
CA ARG A 91 17.74 -7.15 16.14
C ARG A 91 17.30 -5.79 15.64
N ASP A 92 17.98 -5.30 14.61
CA ASP A 92 17.70 -4.02 13.97
C ASP A 92 16.88 -4.16 12.67
N THR A 93 16.63 -5.39 12.19
CA THR A 93 15.84 -5.70 11.00
C THR A 93 14.32 -5.61 11.25
N ILE A 94 13.55 -5.56 10.16
CA ILE A 94 12.10 -5.79 10.10
C ILE A 94 11.93 -7.12 9.37
N GLU A 95 11.18 -8.06 9.92
CA GLU A 95 10.98 -9.40 9.35
C GLU A 95 9.51 -9.75 9.16
N ASN A 96 9.26 -10.83 8.39
CA ASN A 96 7.93 -11.42 8.25
C ASN A 96 7.31 -11.75 9.61
N GLY A 97 6.05 -11.36 9.78
CA GLY A 97 5.25 -11.52 10.99
C GLY A 97 5.35 -10.35 11.96
N ASP A 98 6.33 -9.45 11.80
CA ASP A 98 6.42 -8.26 12.63
C ASP A 98 5.20 -7.36 12.40
N VAL A 99 4.83 -6.61 13.43
CA VAL A 99 3.71 -5.66 13.38
C VAL A 99 4.27 -4.25 13.33
N VAL A 100 3.82 -3.47 12.36
CA VAL A 100 4.24 -2.08 12.16
C VAL A 100 3.06 -1.14 12.28
N GLU A 101 3.34 0.06 12.78
CA GLU A 101 2.42 1.19 12.70
C GLU A 101 2.89 2.18 11.64
N LEU A 102 1.97 2.51 10.73
CA LEU A 102 2.21 3.35 9.56
C LEU A 102 1.18 4.47 9.52
N GLN A 103 1.63 5.71 9.31
CA GLN A 103 0.75 6.85 9.10
C GLN A 103 0.66 7.16 7.60
N PRO A 104 -0.48 6.88 6.94
CA PRO A 104 -0.73 7.40 5.60
C PRO A 104 -0.67 8.93 5.60
N VAL A 105 -0.19 9.53 4.52
CA VAL A 105 -0.23 11.00 4.33
C VAL A 105 -1.67 11.51 4.48
N TYR A 106 -2.63 10.72 3.99
CA TYR A 106 -4.06 10.98 4.14
C TYR A 106 -4.78 9.72 4.60
N GLY A 107 -4.99 9.57 5.91
CA GLY A 107 -5.68 8.39 6.42
C GLY A 107 -5.63 8.24 7.94
N PRO A 108 -6.23 7.15 8.44
CA PRO A 108 -6.10 6.76 9.84
C PRO A 108 -4.71 6.15 10.08
N LEU A 109 -4.24 6.17 11.32
CA LEU A 109 -3.06 5.40 11.71
C LEU A 109 -3.37 3.91 11.51
N LEU A 110 -2.49 3.22 10.78
CA LEU A 110 -2.67 1.82 10.42
C LEU A 110 -1.74 0.95 11.24
N ARG A 111 -2.24 -0.19 11.68
CA ARG A 111 -1.43 -1.30 12.17
C ARG A 111 -1.47 -2.41 11.12
N ALA A 112 -0.30 -2.92 10.76
CA ALA A 112 -0.15 -3.87 9.66
C ALA A 112 0.85 -4.98 10.01
N THR A 113 0.58 -6.20 9.56
CA THR A 113 1.47 -7.35 9.74
C THR A 113 2.32 -7.55 8.51
N VAL A 114 3.64 -7.53 8.69
CA VAL A 114 4.63 -7.74 7.63
C VAL A 114 4.48 -9.16 7.10
N CYS A 115 4.28 -9.31 5.81
CA CYS A 115 4.01 -10.61 5.17
C CYS A 115 4.97 -10.92 4.02
N LEU A 116 5.71 -9.93 3.54
CA LEU A 116 6.60 -10.06 2.40
C LEU A 116 7.95 -9.44 2.74
N ASP A 117 8.94 -10.32 2.86
CA ASP A 117 10.33 -10.00 3.16
C ASP A 117 11.09 -9.72 1.85
N ARG A 118 12.11 -8.85 1.96
CA ARG A 118 12.94 -8.16 0.95
C ARG A 118 13.42 -8.97 -0.26
N MET A 119 13.24 -10.30 -0.30
CA MET A 119 13.92 -11.21 -1.22
C MET A 119 13.02 -11.89 -2.26
N HIS A 120 11.68 -11.84 -2.17
CA HIS A 120 10.84 -12.76 -2.96
C HIS A 120 9.95 -12.13 -4.06
N ASP A 121 9.70 -10.82 -4.06
CA ASP A 121 8.57 -10.26 -4.83
C ASP A 121 8.95 -9.24 -5.93
N GLY A 122 10.24 -8.98 -6.19
CA GLY A 122 10.65 -8.08 -7.29
C GLY A 122 10.07 -6.66 -7.15
N LEU A 123 10.04 -6.12 -5.93
CA LEU A 123 9.74 -4.71 -5.72
C LEU A 123 10.84 -3.88 -6.41
N VAL A 124 10.41 -2.97 -7.29
CA VAL A 124 11.25 -2.17 -8.21
C VAL A 124 12.14 -1.13 -7.48
N ASP A 125 12.11 -1.13 -6.14
CA ASP A 125 12.88 -0.22 -5.29
C ASP A 125 13.47 -1.05 -4.14
N GLU A 126 14.81 -1.14 -4.06
CA GLU A 126 15.56 -2.10 -3.23
C GLU A 126 15.31 -2.00 -1.71
N ASP A 127 14.53 -1.01 -1.26
CA ASP A 127 14.28 -0.67 0.15
C ASP A 127 12.83 -0.90 0.66
N GLY A 128 11.93 -1.45 -0.16
CA GLY A 128 10.52 -1.62 0.18
C GLY A 128 10.17 -2.92 0.94
N TYR A 129 9.33 -2.81 1.98
CA TYR A 129 8.71 -3.92 2.71
C TYR A 129 7.24 -4.07 2.32
N GLY A 130 6.65 -5.26 2.51
CA GLY A 130 5.21 -5.50 2.30
C GLY A 130 4.48 -5.98 3.55
N ALA A 131 3.28 -5.43 3.81
CA ALA A 131 2.42 -5.81 4.92
C ALA A 131 0.93 -5.85 4.51
N PHE A 132 0.12 -6.51 5.33
CA PHE A 132 -1.34 -6.41 5.29
C PHE A 132 -1.84 -5.55 6.44
N VAL A 133 -2.72 -4.59 6.14
CA VAL A 133 -3.43 -3.80 7.17
C VAL A 133 -4.31 -4.76 7.96
N THR A 134 -4.13 -4.78 9.27
CA THR A 134 -4.88 -5.63 10.20
C THR A 134 -5.77 -4.83 11.13
N GLU A 135 -5.48 -3.56 11.36
CA GLU A 135 -6.24 -2.70 12.26
C GLU A 135 -6.11 -1.20 11.93
N PHE A 136 -7.17 -0.45 12.24
CA PHE A 136 -7.19 1.01 12.26
C PHE A 136 -7.01 1.51 13.71
N VAL A 137 -5.80 2.00 14.04
CA VAL A 137 -5.44 2.38 15.42
C VAL A 137 -6.32 3.54 15.89
N GLY A 138 -6.94 3.36 17.07
CA GLY A 138 -7.86 4.35 17.65
C GLY A 138 -9.25 4.40 17.02
N ALA A 139 -9.57 3.50 16.07
CA ALA A 139 -10.87 3.40 15.42
C ALA A 139 -11.47 1.99 15.57
N ALA A 140 -11.44 1.46 16.80
CA ALA A 140 -12.07 0.19 17.14
C ALA A 140 -13.56 0.21 16.75
N GLY A 141 -13.98 -0.75 15.90
CA GLY A 141 -15.36 -0.86 15.43
C GLY A 141 -15.66 -0.21 14.08
N ALA A 142 -14.66 0.36 13.38
CA ALA A 142 -14.87 0.91 12.03
C ALA A 142 -15.25 -0.13 10.96
N GLY A 143 -15.14 -1.43 11.25
CA GLY A 143 -15.45 -2.51 10.31
C GLY A 143 -14.30 -2.79 9.33
N GLY A 144 -14.63 -3.32 8.16
CA GLY A 144 -13.65 -3.72 7.13
C GLY A 144 -13.13 -2.59 6.24
N GLU A 145 -13.69 -1.39 6.34
CA GLU A 145 -13.25 -0.20 5.59
C GLU A 145 -13.29 1.03 6.48
N TYR A 146 -12.21 1.81 6.51
CA TYR A 146 -12.18 3.08 7.23
C TYR A 146 -11.36 4.13 6.48
N ARG A 147 -12.00 5.27 6.20
CA ARG A 147 -11.38 6.43 5.52
C ARG A 147 -10.65 6.07 4.22
N GLY A 148 -11.15 5.07 3.48
CA GLY A 148 -10.61 4.63 2.19
C GLY A 148 -9.46 3.62 2.28
N PHE A 149 -9.25 3.02 3.45
CA PHE A 149 -8.44 1.83 3.65
C PHE A 149 -9.31 0.62 3.99
N PHE A 150 -8.86 -0.57 3.64
CA PHE A 150 -9.59 -1.82 3.86
C PHE A 150 -8.80 -2.80 4.73
N ILE A 151 -9.50 -3.73 5.37
CA ILE A 151 -8.89 -4.86 6.07
C ILE A 151 -9.34 -6.18 5.39
N PRO A 152 -8.41 -7.03 4.90
CA PRO A 152 -6.99 -6.79 4.72
C PRO A 152 -6.67 -6.05 3.40
N GLU A 153 -5.96 -4.93 3.48
CA GLU A 153 -5.37 -4.24 2.32
C GLU A 153 -3.86 -4.49 2.27
N ARG A 154 -3.31 -4.76 1.07
CA ARG A 154 -1.87 -4.93 0.87
C ARG A 154 -1.20 -3.56 0.73
N VAL A 155 -0.16 -3.33 1.51
CA VAL A 155 0.61 -2.07 1.51
C VAL A 155 2.10 -2.37 1.41
N THR A 156 2.84 -1.45 0.78
CA THR A 156 4.30 -1.43 0.82
C THR A 156 4.79 -0.13 1.43
N PHE A 157 5.91 -0.21 2.16
CA PHE A 157 6.43 0.89 2.95
C PHE A 157 7.96 0.79 3.06
N ALA A 158 8.64 1.91 3.30
CA ALA A 158 10.06 1.94 3.59
C ALA A 158 10.29 1.94 5.11
N ARG A 159 11.50 1.58 5.55
CA ARG A 159 11.88 1.65 6.97
C ARG A 159 11.60 3.04 7.58
N ALA A 160 11.83 4.10 6.80
CA ALA A 160 11.60 5.47 7.22
C ALA A 160 10.13 5.82 7.51
N ASN A 161 9.16 5.00 7.07
CA ASN A 161 7.74 5.21 7.34
C ASN A 161 7.28 4.60 8.68
N VAL A 162 8.08 3.74 9.31
CA VAL A 162 7.66 2.96 10.47
C VAL A 162 7.73 3.79 11.75
N ILE A 163 6.58 4.04 12.35
CA ILE A 163 6.45 4.80 13.61
C ILE A 163 6.77 3.90 14.80
N HIS A 164 6.15 2.72 14.81
CA HIS A 164 6.29 1.72 15.84
C HIS A 164 6.46 0.33 15.23
N LEU A 165 7.31 -0.49 15.84
CA LEU A 165 7.56 -1.87 15.44
C LEU A 165 7.45 -2.78 16.66
N GLU A 166 6.57 -3.77 16.59
CA GLU A 166 6.50 -4.88 17.53
C GLU A 166 6.99 -6.15 16.84
N GLN A 167 7.88 -6.90 17.50
CA GLN A 167 8.33 -8.18 16.95
C GLN A 167 7.18 -9.19 16.98
N ARG A 168 7.12 -10.04 15.96
CA ARG A 168 6.20 -11.19 15.99
C ARG A 168 6.35 -11.95 17.30
N THR A 169 5.24 -12.36 17.89
CA THR A 169 5.30 -13.33 18.99
C THR A 169 6.03 -14.59 18.46
N PRO A 170 7.13 -15.03 19.09
CA PRO A 170 7.77 -16.29 18.75
C PRO A 170 6.70 -17.37 18.81
N ARG A 171 6.49 -18.06 17.68
CA ARG A 171 5.68 -19.27 17.70
C ARG A 171 6.32 -20.16 18.75
N ALA A 172 5.60 -20.43 19.85
CA ALA A 172 6.04 -21.34 20.89
C ALA A 172 6.55 -22.58 20.16
N ALA A 173 7.85 -22.87 20.31
CA ALA A 173 8.44 -24.02 19.66
C ALA A 173 7.54 -25.21 19.99
N THR A 174 6.91 -25.79 18.97
CA THR A 174 6.12 -27.00 19.14
C THR A 174 7.04 -27.95 19.88
N ARG A 175 6.77 -28.19 21.17
CA ARG A 175 7.42 -29.25 21.91
C ARG A 175 7.13 -30.51 21.11
N ALA A 176 8.12 -30.99 20.37
CA ALA A 176 8.07 -32.34 19.88
C ALA A 176 7.88 -33.21 21.13
N PRO A 177 6.82 -34.04 21.21
CA PRO A 177 6.81 -35.06 22.23
C PRO A 177 7.98 -35.99 21.90
N GLY A 178 9.03 -35.87 22.69
CA GLY A 178 10.14 -36.81 22.68
C GLY A 178 9.79 -38.04 23.51
N ALA A 179 10.38 -39.16 23.08
CA ALA A 179 10.36 -40.52 23.63
C ALA A 179 9.15 -41.38 23.21
#